data_AF-A0A524QYQ6-F1
#
_entry.id   AF-A0A524QYQ6-F1
#
_cell.length_a   1.000
_cell.length_b   1.000
_cell.length_c   1.000
_cell.angle_alpha   90.00
_cell.angle_beta   90.00
_cell.angle_gamma   90.00
#
_symmetry.space_group_name_H-M   'P 1'
#
loop_
_entity.id
_entity.type
_entity.pdbx_description
1 polymer ?
#
loop_
_entity_poly.entity_id
_entity_poly.type
_entity_poly.pdbx_seq_one_letter_code
_entity_poly.pdbx_strand_id
1 'polypeptide(L)'
;MIEIFFENMQEGYSTRPSKRIVIDEYSVGLSLLDLDGDGVSSVIVATVPVTPTSLVKALLVKGIPLDLRVYESNGGVFGDQPVMTKRVTCGLNFFKKACPVRYVGALTGDLASDNKCDLVVITDDDELQVFPGSDKMIFADKPSIVRKTRGVAALETADLNDDAKADLILLGRDEDGRGVITLLMTK
;
A
#
# COMPACT_ATOMS: atom_id res chain seq x y z
N MET A 1 -6.01 -3.97 -13.61
CA MET A 1 -5.38 -3.50 -14.86
C MET A 1 -4.69 -2.17 -14.59
N ILE A 2 -3.48 -1.97 -15.12
CA ILE A 2 -2.76 -0.70 -15.12
C ILE A 2 -2.77 -0.17 -16.55
N GLU A 3 -3.11 1.10 -16.71
CA GLU A 3 -3.03 1.81 -18.00
C GLU A 3 -2.03 2.95 -17.87
N ILE A 4 -1.06 2.99 -18.79
CA ILE A 4 0.03 3.96 -18.77
C ILE A 4 -0.12 4.86 -19.99
N PHE A 5 -0.12 6.16 -19.75
CA PHE A 5 -0.24 7.19 -20.78
C PHE A 5 0.99 8.09 -20.72
N PHE A 6 1.66 8.29 -21.85
CA PHE A 6 2.69 9.32 -21.96
C PHE A 6 2.09 10.63 -22.43
N GLU A 7 2.58 11.72 -21.85
CA GLU A 7 2.30 13.08 -22.30
C GLU A 7 3.17 13.40 -23.52
N ASN A 8 2.55 14.04 -24.51
CA ASN A 8 3.24 14.74 -25.58
C ASN A 8 3.14 16.25 -25.32
N MET A 9 4.27 16.97 -25.34
CA MET A 9 4.33 18.41 -25.05
C MET A 9 3.40 19.29 -25.90
N GLN A 10 2.98 18.84 -27.09
CA GLN A 10 2.05 19.61 -27.94
C GLN A 10 0.59 19.15 -27.86
N GLU A 11 0.35 17.90 -27.49
CA GLU A 11 -0.98 17.26 -27.60
C GLU A 11 -1.54 16.78 -26.26
N GLY A 12 -0.78 16.91 -25.17
CA GLY A 12 -1.14 16.41 -23.84
C GLY A 12 -1.05 14.88 -23.76
N TYR A 13 -1.78 14.28 -22.83
CA TYR A 13 -1.87 12.82 -22.72
C TYR A 13 -2.62 12.21 -23.91
N SER A 14 -2.11 11.09 -24.42
CA SER A 14 -2.79 10.29 -25.45
C SER A 14 -4.19 9.84 -24.99
N THR A 15 -5.13 9.73 -25.93
CA THR A 15 -6.47 9.16 -25.68
C THR A 15 -6.47 7.63 -25.58
N ARG A 16 -5.35 6.98 -25.91
CA ARG A 16 -5.14 5.54 -25.77
C ARG A 16 -3.90 5.28 -24.93
N PRO A 17 -3.90 4.25 -24.07
CA PRO A 17 -2.74 3.94 -23.27
C PRO A 17 -1.60 3.44 -24.15
N SER A 18 -0.40 3.90 -23.83
CA SER A 18 0.86 3.46 -24.44
C SER A 18 1.24 2.05 -24.00
N LYS A 19 0.82 1.67 -22.78
CA LYS A 19 0.98 0.31 -22.24
C LYS A 19 -0.25 -0.05 -21.41
N ARG A 20 -0.66 -1.31 -21.50
CA ARG A 20 -1.63 -1.93 -20.61
C ARG A 20 -0.99 -3.13 -19.94
N ILE A 21 -1.14 -3.21 -18.63
CA ILE A 21 -0.74 -4.37 -17.83
C ILE A 21 -2.02 -4.98 -17.25
N VAL A 22 -2.33 -6.20 -17.67
CA VAL A 22 -3.50 -6.92 -17.19
C VAL A 22 -3.13 -7.64 -15.88
N ILE A 23 -3.99 -7.47 -14.88
CA ILE A 23 -3.87 -8.11 -13.57
C ILE A 23 -5.19 -8.84 -13.37
N ASP A 24 -5.13 -10.16 -13.24
CA ASP A 24 -6.31 -11.02 -13.12
C ASP A 24 -6.93 -10.95 -11.72
N GLU A 25 -6.12 -10.59 -10.72
CA GLU A 25 -6.53 -10.42 -9.33
C GLU A 25 -7.18 -9.05 -9.05
N TYR A 26 -7.94 -8.98 -7.97
CA TYR A 26 -8.59 -7.74 -7.53
C TYR A 26 -7.54 -6.77 -6.99
N SER A 27 -7.36 -5.64 -7.67
CA SER A 27 -6.48 -4.56 -7.20
C SER A 27 -7.18 -3.75 -6.12
N VAL A 28 -6.55 -3.61 -4.96
CA VAL A 28 -7.11 -2.96 -3.76
C VAL A 28 -6.25 -1.78 -3.25
N GLY A 29 -5.10 -1.53 -3.88
CA GLY A 29 -4.25 -0.40 -3.52
C GLY A 29 -3.15 -0.15 -4.57
N LEU A 30 -2.62 1.06 -4.53
CA LEU A 30 -1.57 1.56 -5.42
C LEU A 30 -0.58 2.40 -4.61
N SER A 31 0.70 2.24 -4.86
CA SER A 31 1.76 3.09 -4.32
C SER A 31 2.82 3.35 -5.38
N LEU A 32 3.43 4.54 -5.33
CA LEU A 32 4.57 4.91 -6.16
C LEU A 32 5.74 5.20 -5.24
N LEU A 33 6.84 4.46 -5.38
CA LEU A 33 8.02 4.64 -4.54
C LEU A 33 9.30 4.30 -5.30
N ASP A 34 10.33 5.15 -5.18
CA ASP A 34 11.69 4.77 -5.56
C ASP A 34 12.24 3.76 -4.56
N LEU A 35 12.40 2.52 -5.02
CA LEU A 35 12.73 1.38 -4.19
C LEU A 35 14.24 1.19 -4.09
N ASP A 36 14.96 1.33 -5.18
CA ASP A 36 16.41 1.08 -5.24
C ASP A 36 17.26 2.36 -5.09
N GLY A 37 16.60 3.51 -4.96
CA GLY A 37 17.26 4.81 -4.75
C GLY A 37 17.84 5.37 -6.05
N ASP A 38 17.39 4.89 -7.21
CA ASP A 38 17.87 5.34 -8.51
C ASP A 38 17.19 6.65 -9.00
N GLY A 39 16.23 7.16 -8.22
CA GLY A 39 15.44 8.35 -8.52
C GLY A 39 14.18 8.07 -9.35
N VAL A 40 13.88 6.81 -9.68
CA VAL A 40 12.74 6.38 -10.50
C VAL A 40 11.74 5.61 -9.64
N SER A 41 10.52 6.13 -9.52
CA SER A 41 9.49 5.43 -8.76
C SER A 41 9.03 4.13 -9.44
N SER A 42 9.02 3.06 -8.65
CA SER A 42 8.32 1.81 -8.95
C SER A 42 6.82 1.95 -8.73
N VAL A 43 6.04 1.22 -9.51
CA VAL A 43 4.58 1.08 -9.36
C VAL A 43 4.29 -0.18 -8.54
N ILE A 44 3.65 -0.02 -7.39
CA ILE A 44 3.30 -1.13 -6.52
C ILE A 44 1.79 -1.27 -6.48
N VAL A 45 1.30 -2.44 -6.90
CA VAL A 45 -0.12 -2.75 -6.89
C VAL A 45 -0.40 -3.81 -5.85
N ALA A 46 -1.27 -3.48 -4.89
CA ALA A 46 -1.74 -4.42 -3.90
C ALA A 46 -2.92 -5.20 -4.47
N THR A 47 -2.84 -6.53 -4.43
CA THR A 47 -3.82 -7.42 -5.05
C THR A 47 -4.32 -8.48 -4.08
N VAL A 48 -5.60 -8.82 -4.16
CA VAL A 48 -6.19 -9.95 -3.43
C VAL A 48 -6.42 -11.09 -4.42
N PRO A 49 -5.73 -12.24 -4.27
CA PRO A 49 -5.94 -13.39 -5.13
C PRO A 49 -7.28 -14.05 -4.80
N VAL A 50 -8.28 -13.88 -5.66
CA VAL A 50 -9.61 -14.48 -5.48
C VAL A 50 -9.65 -15.83 -6.17
N THR A 51 -9.21 -16.87 -5.45
CA THR A 51 -9.35 -18.27 -5.88
C THR A 51 -10.08 -19.07 -4.79
N PRO A 52 -10.73 -20.20 -5.13
CA PRO A 52 -11.33 -21.08 -4.12
C PRO A 52 -10.32 -21.49 -3.02
N THR A 53 -9.07 -21.77 -3.40
CA THR A 53 -7.99 -22.11 -2.48
C THR A 53 -7.60 -20.94 -1.58
N SER A 54 -7.54 -19.73 -2.13
CA SER A 54 -7.24 -18.52 -1.35
C SER A 54 -8.30 -18.25 -0.28
N LEU A 55 -9.57 -18.47 -0.60
CA LEU A 55 -10.67 -18.28 0.35
C LEU A 55 -10.60 -19.28 1.52
N VAL A 56 -10.34 -20.55 1.23
CA VAL A 56 -10.15 -21.59 2.27
C VAL A 56 -8.96 -21.25 3.17
N LYS A 57 -7.81 -20.87 2.58
CA LYS A 57 -6.63 -20.46 3.35
C LYS A 57 -6.93 -19.24 4.22
N ALA A 58 -7.67 -18.26 3.69
CA ALA A 58 -8.00 -17.05 4.41
C ALA A 58 -8.80 -17.33 5.70
N LEU A 59 -9.74 -18.28 5.63
CA LEU A 59 -10.49 -18.74 6.80
C LEU A 59 -9.59 -19.46 7.82
N LEU A 60 -8.69 -20.32 7.37
CA LEU A 60 -7.78 -21.09 8.24
C LEU A 60 -6.81 -20.17 9.01
N VAL A 61 -6.20 -19.22 8.32
CA VAL A 61 -5.22 -18.29 8.91
C VAL A 61 -5.86 -17.07 9.55
N LYS A 62 -7.19 -16.96 9.49
CA LYS A 62 -7.99 -15.83 9.95
C LYS A 62 -7.50 -14.48 9.37
N GLY A 63 -7.16 -14.46 8.10
CA GLY A 63 -6.57 -13.28 7.44
C GLY A 63 -6.65 -13.38 5.93
N ILE A 64 -6.54 -12.26 5.23
CA ILE A 64 -6.56 -12.23 3.76
C ILE A 64 -5.13 -12.10 3.25
N PRO A 65 -4.73 -12.94 2.29
CA PRO A 65 -3.47 -12.75 1.60
C PRO A 65 -3.60 -11.51 0.70
N LEU A 66 -2.62 -10.62 0.83
CA LEU A 66 -2.42 -9.48 -0.03
C LEU A 66 -1.09 -9.66 -0.75
N ASP A 67 -1.12 -9.67 -2.08
CA ASP A 67 0.05 -9.74 -2.93
C ASP A 67 0.42 -8.33 -3.39
N LEU A 68 1.54 -7.82 -2.90
CA LEU A 68 2.17 -6.57 -3.34
C LEU A 68 3.03 -6.87 -4.56
N ARG A 69 2.58 -6.40 -5.72
CA ARG A 69 3.25 -6.60 -7.00
C ARG A 69 4.01 -5.35 -7.39
N VAL A 70 5.32 -5.48 -7.57
CA VAL A 70 6.22 -4.37 -7.91
C VAL A 70 6.48 -4.38 -9.41
N TYR A 71 6.24 -3.25 -10.05
CA TYR A 71 6.55 -2.99 -11.46
C TYR A 71 7.56 -1.84 -11.52
N GLU A 72 8.78 -2.15 -11.95
CA GLU A 72 9.82 -1.16 -12.18
C GLU A 72 9.71 -0.58 -13.59
N SER A 73 10.12 0.69 -13.71
CA SER A 73 10.24 1.41 -14.97
C SER A 73 11.69 1.36 -15.44
N ASN A 74 11.92 0.98 -16.69
CA ASN A 74 13.23 1.15 -17.33
C ASN A 74 13.11 2.20 -18.43
N GLY A 75 13.54 3.43 -18.14
CA GLY A 75 13.42 4.55 -19.09
C GLY A 75 11.99 4.85 -19.51
N GLY A 76 11.01 4.65 -18.61
CA GLY A 76 9.58 4.79 -18.87
C GLY A 76 8.90 3.49 -19.30
N VAL A 77 9.64 2.44 -19.64
CA VAL A 77 9.06 1.18 -20.11
C VAL A 77 8.81 0.23 -18.94
N PHE A 78 7.56 -0.27 -18.83
CA PHE A 78 7.17 -1.26 -17.82
C PHE A 78 6.98 -2.65 -18.45
N GLY A 79 7.45 -3.68 -17.74
CA GLY A 79 7.22 -5.08 -18.08
C GLY A 79 5.76 -5.52 -17.88
N ASP A 80 5.35 -6.59 -18.56
CA ASP A 80 4.00 -7.18 -18.39
C ASP A 80 3.83 -7.95 -17.08
N GLN A 81 4.95 -8.33 -16.45
CA GLN A 81 4.99 -9.07 -15.19
C GLN A 81 5.71 -8.22 -14.14
N PRO A 82 5.31 -8.36 -12.87
CA PRO A 82 6.02 -7.68 -11.80
C PRO A 82 7.42 -8.27 -11.65
N VAL A 83 8.39 -7.41 -11.34
CA VAL A 83 9.77 -7.83 -11.02
C VAL A 83 9.84 -8.54 -9.66
N MET A 84 8.88 -8.23 -8.77
CA MET A 84 8.75 -8.83 -7.44
C MET A 84 7.28 -8.98 -7.05
N THR A 85 6.97 -10.05 -6.32
CA THR A 85 5.70 -10.17 -5.58
C THR A 85 5.98 -10.52 -4.13
N LYS A 86 5.53 -9.68 -3.20
CA LYS A 86 5.60 -9.93 -1.76
C LYS A 86 4.20 -10.18 -1.23
N ARG A 87 4.01 -11.33 -0.58
CA ARG A 87 2.76 -11.68 0.09
C ARG A 87 2.81 -11.23 1.55
N VAL A 88 1.79 -10.48 1.98
CA VAL A 88 1.51 -10.18 3.39
C VAL A 88 0.14 -10.73 3.75
N THR A 89 -0.08 -11.12 5.00
CA THR A 89 -1.39 -11.60 5.48
C THR A 89 -1.95 -10.57 6.42
N CYS A 90 -3.01 -9.88 6.00
CA CYS A 90 -3.71 -8.92 6.83
C CYS A 90 -4.71 -9.68 7.71
N GLY A 91 -4.69 -9.45 9.02
CA GLY A 91 -5.66 -10.05 9.93
C GLY A 91 -7.10 -9.71 9.52
N LEU A 92 -8.01 -10.69 9.58
CA LEU A 92 -9.43 -10.48 9.30
C LEU A 92 -10.28 -10.65 10.55
N ASN A 93 -11.22 -9.71 10.69
CA ASN A 93 -12.37 -9.87 11.55
C ASN A 93 -13.61 -10.20 10.70
N PHE A 94 -13.82 -11.49 10.40
CA PHE A 94 -14.88 -12.03 9.52
C PHE A 94 -16.33 -11.69 9.92
N PHE A 95 -16.55 -11.02 11.05
CA PHE A 95 -17.87 -10.66 11.55
C PHE A 95 -18.35 -9.26 11.09
N LYS A 96 -17.62 -8.57 10.21
CA LYS A 96 -18.03 -7.27 9.63
C LYS A 96 -18.08 -7.29 8.10
N LYS A 97 -19.03 -6.55 7.52
CA LYS A 97 -19.63 -6.71 6.17
C LYS A 97 -18.87 -6.13 4.97
N ALA A 98 -17.60 -5.73 5.08
CA ALA A 98 -16.94 -4.97 4.01
C ALA A 98 -15.56 -5.56 3.60
N CYS A 99 -15.01 -5.03 2.49
CA CYS A 99 -13.74 -5.47 1.88
C CYS A 99 -12.57 -5.18 2.83
N PRO A 100 -11.91 -6.19 3.41
CA PRO A 100 -11.12 -6.07 4.64
C PRO A 100 -9.83 -5.23 4.52
N VAL A 101 -9.54 -4.67 3.35
CA VAL A 101 -8.43 -3.76 3.09
C VAL A 101 -8.99 -2.48 2.49
N ARG A 102 -8.88 -1.36 3.23
CA ARG A 102 -9.37 -0.03 2.82
C ARG A 102 -8.29 0.82 2.17
N TYR A 103 -7.06 0.67 2.65
CA TYR A 103 -5.92 1.44 2.20
C TYR A 103 -4.68 0.57 2.24
N VAL A 104 -3.97 0.52 1.12
CA VAL A 104 -2.60 0.01 1.02
C VAL A 104 -1.86 1.09 0.26
N GLY A 105 -1.06 1.89 0.94
CA GLY A 105 -0.67 3.15 0.31
C GLY A 105 0.37 4.01 0.99
N ALA A 106 1.04 3.55 2.05
CA ALA A 106 2.19 4.29 2.54
C ALA A 106 3.39 3.37 2.54
N LEU A 107 4.20 3.53 1.50
CA LEU A 107 5.60 3.18 1.49
C LEU A 107 6.34 4.45 1.83
N THR A 108 6.31 4.76 3.10
CA THR A 108 6.69 6.07 3.62
C THR A 108 7.96 5.89 4.41
N GLY A 109 8.67 6.99 4.59
CA GLY A 109 9.96 7.01 5.28
C GLY A 109 9.97 6.22 6.59
N ASP A 110 11.18 5.99 7.02
CA ASP A 110 11.61 5.17 8.14
C ASP A 110 10.79 5.25 9.46
N LEU A 111 9.58 4.65 9.51
CA LEU A 111 8.75 4.59 10.73
C LEU A 111 9.42 3.67 11.78
N ALA A 112 10.20 2.69 11.33
CA ALA A 112 10.90 1.69 12.13
C ALA A 112 12.32 2.10 12.57
N SER A 113 12.85 3.23 12.11
CA SER A 113 14.21 3.73 12.39
C SER A 113 15.37 2.89 11.84
N ASP A 114 15.20 2.19 10.70
CA ASP A 114 16.21 1.41 9.98
C ASP A 114 16.60 1.94 8.57
N ASN A 115 16.21 3.18 8.25
CA ASN A 115 16.34 3.89 6.97
C ASN A 115 15.69 3.19 5.77
N LYS A 116 14.62 2.41 6.00
CA LYS A 116 13.91 1.72 4.93
C LYS A 116 12.46 2.15 4.88
N CYS A 117 11.86 2.02 3.70
CA CYS A 117 10.44 2.28 3.56
C CYS A 117 9.64 1.16 4.22
N ASP A 118 8.65 1.55 5.02
CA ASP A 118 7.75 0.64 5.71
C ASP A 118 6.43 0.52 4.95
N LEU A 119 5.75 -0.62 5.06
CA LEU A 119 4.42 -0.81 4.48
C LEU A 119 3.34 -0.50 5.53
N VAL A 120 2.48 0.48 5.23
CA VAL A 120 1.28 0.73 6.02
C VAL A 120 0.05 0.13 5.33
N VAL A 121 -0.66 -0.70 6.08
CA VAL A 121 -1.96 -1.26 5.71
C VAL A 121 -3.02 -0.76 6.68
N ILE A 122 -4.13 -0.25 6.15
CA ILE A 122 -5.33 -0.01 6.94
C ILE A 122 -6.41 -0.97 6.50
N THR A 123 -6.83 -1.80 7.44
CA THR A 123 -7.91 -2.75 7.26
C THR A 123 -9.26 -2.12 7.56
N ASP A 124 -10.29 -2.82 7.14
CA ASP A 124 -11.68 -2.38 7.15
C ASP A 124 -12.32 -2.42 8.54
N ASP A 125 -11.64 -3.03 9.52
CA ASP A 125 -11.95 -2.96 10.94
C ASP A 125 -11.30 -1.75 11.64
N ASP A 126 -10.92 -0.74 10.84
CA ASP A 126 -10.21 0.45 11.25
C ASP A 126 -8.97 0.08 12.08
N GLU A 127 -8.12 -0.79 11.54
CA GLU A 127 -6.85 -1.15 12.15
C GLU A 127 -5.71 -0.77 11.21
N LEU A 128 -4.78 0.01 11.74
CA LEU A 128 -3.55 0.37 11.08
C LEU A 128 -2.47 -0.63 11.49
N GLN A 129 -1.81 -1.20 10.49
CA GLN A 129 -0.71 -2.14 10.63
C GLN A 129 0.50 -1.58 9.88
N VAL A 130 1.64 -1.47 10.56
CA VAL A 130 2.92 -1.06 9.95
C VAL A 130 3.83 -2.27 9.89
N PHE A 131 4.26 -2.64 8.69
CA PHE A 131 5.19 -3.73 8.43
C PHE A 131 6.57 -3.13 8.11
N PRO A 132 7.57 -3.32 8.98
CA PRO A 132 8.90 -2.78 8.75
C PRO A 132 9.50 -3.21 7.42
N GLY A 133 10.26 -2.32 6.79
CA GLY A 133 11.19 -2.64 5.73
C GLY A 133 12.25 -3.66 6.21
N SER A 134 12.89 -4.34 5.26
CA SER A 134 14.11 -5.12 5.54
C SER A 134 15.08 -5.02 4.36
N ASP A 135 16.27 -5.61 4.44
CA ASP A 135 17.24 -5.54 3.34
C ASP A 135 16.62 -6.08 2.03
N LYS A 136 16.79 -5.34 0.93
CA LYS A 136 16.06 -5.53 -0.34
C LYS A 136 14.53 -5.38 -0.23
N MET A 137 14.05 -4.57 0.71
CA MET A 137 12.64 -4.18 0.93
C MET A 137 11.66 -5.34 1.00
N ILE A 138 12.10 -6.45 1.58
CA ILE A 138 11.19 -7.52 1.97
C ILE A 138 10.51 -7.06 3.25
N PHE A 139 9.29 -6.52 3.17
CA PHE A 139 8.56 -6.18 4.40
C PHE A 139 8.54 -7.37 5.36
N ALA A 140 8.65 -7.11 6.65
CA ALA A 140 8.48 -8.14 7.66
C ALA A 140 7.13 -8.85 7.45
N ASP A 141 7.06 -10.15 7.74
CA ASP A 141 5.80 -10.90 7.60
C ASP A 141 4.76 -10.51 8.66
N LYS A 142 5.18 -9.75 9.68
CA LYS A 142 4.36 -9.31 10.80
C LYS A 142 4.51 -7.80 11.01
N PRO A 143 3.43 -7.12 11.43
CA PRO A 143 3.52 -5.70 11.74
C PRO A 143 4.29 -5.46 13.05
N SER A 144 5.06 -4.37 13.10
CA SER A 144 5.68 -3.84 14.32
C SER A 144 4.72 -2.94 15.10
N ILE A 145 3.80 -2.28 14.40
CA ILE A 145 2.77 -1.41 14.97
C ILE A 145 1.40 -1.93 14.56
N VAL A 146 0.52 -2.11 15.54
CA VAL A 146 -0.90 -2.40 15.33
C VAL A 146 -1.71 -1.43 16.18
N ARG A 147 -2.56 -0.64 15.55
CA ARG A 147 -3.34 0.39 16.24
C ARG A 147 -4.75 0.49 15.68
N LYS A 148 -5.74 0.62 16.56
CA LYS A 148 -7.10 1.01 16.15
C LYS A 148 -7.14 2.46 15.68
N THR A 149 -7.68 2.66 14.50
CA THR A 149 -8.02 3.93 13.88
C THR A 149 -9.54 4.05 13.79
N ARG A 150 -10.07 5.05 13.08
CA ARG A 150 -11.49 5.11 12.77
C ARG A 150 -11.75 5.86 11.48
N GLY A 151 -12.51 5.24 10.58
CA GLY A 151 -13.06 5.90 9.41
C GLY A 151 -12.00 6.51 8.48
N VAL A 152 -10.77 5.98 8.45
CA VAL A 152 -9.68 6.55 7.65
C VAL A 152 -10.05 6.51 6.17
N ALA A 153 -9.96 7.66 5.53
CA ALA A 153 -10.28 7.89 4.13
C ALA A 153 -9.02 8.25 3.32
N ALA A 154 -8.02 8.87 3.95
CA ALA A 154 -6.73 9.14 3.34
C ALA A 154 -5.62 9.11 4.40
N LEU A 155 -4.39 8.88 3.95
CA LEU A 155 -3.19 8.84 4.76
C LEU A 155 -2.09 9.59 4.02
N GLU A 156 -1.35 10.42 4.73
CA GLU A 156 -0.15 11.11 4.29
C GLU A 156 0.97 10.92 5.32
N THR A 157 2.21 11.22 4.93
CA THR A 157 3.35 11.19 5.84
C THR A 157 4.30 12.35 5.63
N ALA A 158 4.85 12.84 6.73
CA ALA A 158 5.87 13.87 6.76
C ALA A 158 6.61 13.81 8.09
N ASP A 159 7.86 14.26 8.14
CA ASP A 159 8.53 14.55 9.42
C ASP A 159 7.97 15.87 9.97
N LEU A 160 7.11 15.79 11.00
CA LEU A 160 6.46 16.96 11.62
C LEU A 160 7.15 17.40 12.92
N ASN A 161 8.06 16.59 13.46
CA ASN A 161 8.70 16.82 14.75
C ASN A 161 10.24 16.99 14.66
N ASP A 162 10.81 16.97 13.45
CA ASP A 162 12.25 17.12 13.13
C ASP A 162 13.11 16.02 13.79
N ASP A 163 12.56 14.81 13.92
CA ASP A 163 13.26 13.62 14.44
C ASP A 163 13.92 12.76 13.34
N ALA A 164 13.83 13.21 12.08
CA ALA A 164 14.27 12.53 10.87
C ALA A 164 13.49 11.24 10.54
N LYS A 165 12.34 11.01 11.17
CA LYS A 165 11.42 9.90 10.88
C LYS A 165 10.12 10.44 10.33
N ALA A 166 9.41 9.58 9.61
CA ALA A 166 8.10 9.96 9.09
C ALA A 166 7.03 9.86 10.19
N ASP A 167 6.18 10.88 10.30
CA ASP A 167 4.93 10.82 11.07
C ASP A 167 3.77 10.42 10.16
N LEU A 168 2.69 9.90 10.77
CA LEU A 168 1.46 9.53 10.04
C LEU A 168 0.38 10.60 10.22
N ILE A 169 -0.19 11.04 9.10
CA ILE A 169 -1.30 12.00 9.05
C ILE A 169 -2.51 11.25 8.50
N LEU A 170 -3.51 11.03 9.34
CA LEU A 170 -4.72 10.28 8.98
C LEU A 170 -5.90 11.23 8.82
N LEU A 171 -6.52 11.26 7.65
CA LEU A 171 -7.81 11.89 7.45
C LEU A 171 -8.91 10.83 7.59
N GLY A 172 -9.83 11.02 8.53
CA GLY A 172 -10.91 10.08 8.78
C GLY A 172 -12.18 10.73 9.33
N ARG A 173 -12.97 9.93 10.05
CA ARG A 173 -14.22 10.38 10.69
C ARG A 173 -14.36 9.84 12.12
N ASP A 174 -14.93 10.64 13.00
CA ASP A 174 -15.24 10.24 14.38
C ASP A 174 -16.54 9.43 14.51
N GLU A 175 -17.02 9.23 15.74
CA GLU A 175 -18.24 8.45 16.02
C GLU A 175 -19.51 9.09 15.46
N ASP A 176 -19.54 10.42 15.39
CA ASP A 176 -20.67 11.21 14.91
C ASP A 176 -20.58 11.47 13.40
N GLY A 177 -19.54 10.95 12.73
CA GLY A 177 -19.29 11.13 11.31
C GLY A 177 -18.61 12.45 10.95
N ARG A 178 -18.11 13.22 11.93
CA ARG A 178 -17.37 14.46 11.68
C ARG A 178 -15.98 14.15 11.14
N GLY A 179 -15.50 14.94 10.20
CA GLY A 179 -14.14 14.80 9.68
C GLY A 179 -13.10 15.07 10.77
N VAL A 180 -12.10 14.18 10.89
CA VAL A 180 -11.02 14.29 11.87
C VAL A 180 -9.68 14.08 11.18
N ILE A 181 -8.69 14.90 11.54
CA ILE A 181 -7.28 14.68 11.22
C ILE A 181 -6.60 14.15 12.48
N THR A 182 -5.94 13.00 12.37
CA THR A 182 -5.19 12.39 13.47
C THR A 182 -3.71 12.37 13.11
N LEU A 183 -2.87 12.94 13.97
CA LEU A 183 -1.41 12.94 13.81
C LEU A 183 -0.82 11.86 14.72
N LEU A 184 -0.08 10.91 14.15
CA LEU A 184 0.67 9.90 14.91
C LEU A 184 2.14 10.23 14.76
N MET A 185 2.70 10.85 15.80
CA MET A 185 4.09 11.30 15.78
C MET A 185 5.02 10.20 16.30
N THR A 186 6.15 10.00 15.63
CA THR A 186 7.26 9.18 16.10
C THR A 186 8.00 9.87 17.26
N LYS A 187 8.94 9.15 17.88
CA LYS A 187 9.76 9.61 19.00
C LYS A 187 11.22 9.28 18.76
#